data_AF-A0A3N8IDE2-F1
#
_entry.id   AF-A0A3N8IDE2-F1
#
_cell.length_a   1.000
_cell.length_b   1.000
_cell.length_c   1.000
_cell.angle_alpha   90.00
_cell.angle_beta   90.00
_cell.angle_gamma   90.00
#
_symmetry.space_group_name_H-M   'P 1'
#
loop_
_entity.id
_entity.type
_entity.pdbx_description
1 polymer ?
#
loop_
_entity_poly.entity_id
_entity_poly.type
_entity_poly.pdbx_seq_one_letter_code
_entity_poly.pdbx_strand_id
1 'polypeptide(L)'
;GWRGIDENELNDISVPGVLTQRVFASGFQVGVQERYRYREDDWRHRQKGKTSGFWYPPSPPAKFNLIGALKGNESVWGVAATLATAPLMFVVTGFSSALNMFRVNANPPKGWSVVADAPALDEPFPPQALRFGKPIETTDGNAKSDFNEGNDPPAAWRDASKSEADKRADDPYDQYKAKNKDSVAQGTAESEAGQRYEDRALMRMEARRTLNTEWLDGDGHVIGEDGKSEMPEGYKEWRDKQIVDWLDRGSTNSPTNHSTTMTNPEHAEKALAYDVAIGVCYLTPKQMKALRIEADWRMGDGIPNDNPNKKYYDYFASGTLDRTPLHEWVHAEGSEAKIPVAIVDEREAQVYLKVGGAI
;
A
#
# COMPACT_ATOMS: atom_id res chain seq x y z
N GLY A 1 -6.57 5.21 -1.68
CA GLY A 1 -6.65 4.58 -3.02
C GLY A 1 -6.55 5.66 -4.08
N TRP A 2 -5.95 5.32 -5.21
CA TRP A 2 -5.60 6.30 -6.24
C TRP A 2 -6.83 6.66 -7.09
N ARG A 3 -7.13 7.96 -7.17
CA ARG A 3 -8.26 8.52 -7.95
C ARG A 3 -7.91 8.81 -9.42
N GLY A 4 -6.76 8.29 -9.88
CA GLY A 4 -6.11 8.70 -11.12
C GLY A 4 -5.78 10.20 -11.13
N ILE A 5 -5.37 10.69 -12.29
CA ILE A 5 -5.01 12.09 -12.56
C ILE A 5 -6.06 12.67 -13.50
N ASP A 6 -6.68 13.79 -13.15
CA ASP A 6 -7.63 14.43 -14.06
C ASP A 6 -6.93 15.15 -15.23
N GLU A 7 -7.71 15.63 -16.20
CA GLU A 7 -7.18 16.32 -17.37
C GLU A 7 -6.42 17.62 -17.03
N ASN A 8 -6.86 18.36 -16.01
CA ASN A 8 -6.19 19.57 -15.57
C ASN A 8 -4.87 19.23 -14.86
N GLU A 9 -4.88 18.23 -13.98
CA GLU A 9 -3.68 17.75 -13.29
C GLU A 9 -2.65 17.20 -14.28
N LEU A 10 -3.07 16.50 -15.35
CA LEU A 10 -2.19 16.06 -16.44
C LEU A 10 -1.54 17.24 -17.18
N ASN A 11 -2.31 18.30 -17.43
CA ASN A 11 -1.82 19.51 -18.06
C ASN A 11 -0.83 20.25 -17.15
N ASP A 12 -1.13 20.34 -15.85
CA ASP A 12 -0.28 21.02 -14.86
C ASP A 12 1.10 20.36 -14.74
N ILE A 13 1.17 19.03 -14.83
CA ILE A 13 2.44 18.29 -14.79
C ILE A 13 3.15 18.22 -16.16
N SER A 14 2.55 18.75 -17.23
CA SER A 14 3.15 18.85 -18.57
C SER A 14 3.65 17.51 -19.15
N VAL A 15 2.91 16.42 -18.93
CA VAL A 15 3.23 15.08 -19.47
C VAL A 15 2.26 14.55 -20.56
N PRO A 16 1.55 15.39 -21.34
CA PRO A 16 0.57 14.88 -22.30
C PRO A 16 1.25 13.94 -23.31
N GLY A 17 0.68 12.75 -23.49
CA GLY A 17 1.21 11.71 -24.38
C GLY A 17 2.40 10.91 -23.83
N VAL A 18 2.89 11.23 -22.63
CA VAL A 18 3.94 10.46 -21.93
C VAL A 18 3.33 9.60 -20.83
N LEU A 19 2.49 10.21 -19.98
CA LEU A 19 1.69 9.46 -19.02
C LEU A 19 0.36 9.12 -19.69
N THR A 20 0.00 7.85 -19.67
CA THR A 20 -1.34 7.40 -20.05
C THR A 20 -1.98 6.61 -18.92
N GLN A 21 -3.31 6.56 -18.91
CA GLN A 21 -4.10 5.96 -17.86
C GLN A 21 -5.05 4.92 -18.44
N ARG A 22 -5.12 3.76 -17.76
CA ARG A 22 -6.14 2.74 -18.01
C ARG A 22 -7.01 2.58 -16.78
N VAL A 23 -8.32 2.49 -16.98
CA VAL A 23 -9.30 2.38 -15.90
C VAL A 23 -9.79 0.95 -15.76
N PHE A 24 -9.66 0.41 -14.55
CA PHE A 24 -10.29 -0.83 -14.14
C PHE A 24 -11.45 -0.48 -13.20
N ALA A 25 -12.67 -0.63 -13.67
CA ALA A 25 -13.87 -0.38 -12.88
C ALA A 25 -15.04 -1.26 -13.32
N SER A 26 -15.89 -1.68 -12.38
CA SER A 26 -17.08 -2.48 -12.69
C SER A 26 -18.05 -1.71 -13.59
N GLY A 27 -18.45 -2.35 -14.69
CA GLY A 27 -19.30 -1.73 -15.70
C GLY A 27 -18.57 -0.76 -16.65
N PHE A 28 -17.24 -0.76 -16.63
CA PHE A 28 -16.37 -0.06 -17.57
C PHE A 28 -15.43 -1.07 -18.23
N GLN A 29 -15.32 -1.04 -19.57
CA GLN A 29 -14.44 -1.97 -20.30
C GLN A 29 -12.99 -1.50 -20.16
N VAL A 30 -12.12 -2.37 -19.67
CA VAL A 30 -10.67 -2.14 -19.71
C VAL A 30 -10.25 -2.18 -21.16
N GLY A 31 -9.50 -1.18 -21.62
CA GLY A 31 -9.04 -1.14 -23.01
C GLY A 31 -9.70 -0.11 -23.90
N VAL A 32 -10.73 0.59 -23.43
CA VAL A 32 -11.38 1.66 -24.19
C VAL A 32 -10.78 3.02 -23.88
N GLN A 33 -10.76 3.90 -24.88
CA GLN A 33 -10.35 5.29 -24.72
C GLN A 33 -11.58 6.18 -24.43
N GLU A 34 -12.07 6.13 -23.20
CA GLU A 34 -13.24 6.88 -22.75
C GLU A 34 -12.98 7.62 -21.43
N ARG A 35 -13.80 8.64 -21.17
CA ARG A 35 -13.77 9.35 -19.89
C ARG A 35 -14.48 8.52 -18.82
N TYR A 36 -13.82 8.25 -17.71
CA TYR A 36 -14.42 7.61 -16.54
C TYR A 36 -14.76 8.65 -15.47
N ARG A 37 -16.05 8.78 -15.13
CA ARG A 37 -16.54 9.70 -14.10
C ARG A 37 -16.79 8.93 -12.81
N TYR A 38 -16.00 9.21 -11.79
CA TYR A 38 -15.89 8.37 -10.58
C TYR A 38 -17.19 8.16 -9.82
N ARG A 39 -18.15 9.10 -9.91
CA ARG A 39 -19.44 8.99 -9.24
C ARG A 39 -20.52 8.46 -10.17
N GLU A 40 -20.59 8.99 -11.37
CA GLU A 40 -21.65 8.71 -12.32
C GLU A 40 -21.52 7.32 -12.94
N ASP A 41 -20.28 6.87 -13.11
CA ASP A 41 -19.91 5.58 -13.70
C ASP A 41 -19.59 4.50 -12.65
N ASP A 42 -19.71 4.81 -11.36
CA ASP A 42 -19.66 3.80 -10.29
C ASP A 42 -20.82 2.80 -10.44
N TRP A 43 -20.49 1.52 -10.21
CA TRP A 43 -21.43 0.41 -10.35
C TRP A 43 -22.67 0.54 -9.47
N ARG A 44 -22.55 1.09 -8.25
CA ARG A 44 -23.69 1.34 -7.36
C ARG A 44 -24.50 2.54 -7.81
N HIS A 45 -23.87 3.57 -8.37
CA HIS A 45 -24.63 4.70 -8.91
C HIS A 45 -25.51 4.27 -10.08
N ARG A 46 -24.93 3.55 -11.06
CA ARG A 46 -25.67 3.07 -12.24
C ARG A 46 -26.77 2.07 -11.90
N GLN A 47 -26.52 1.16 -10.97
CA GLN A 47 -27.45 0.08 -10.60
C GLN A 47 -28.33 0.42 -9.39
N LYS A 48 -28.25 1.65 -8.86
CA LYS A 48 -29.00 2.11 -7.66
C LYS A 48 -28.76 1.21 -6.45
N GLY A 49 -27.48 1.03 -6.11
CA GLY A 49 -27.03 0.34 -4.92
C GLY A 49 -27.46 1.03 -3.61
N LYS A 50 -27.33 0.33 -2.49
CA LYS A 50 -27.82 0.80 -1.18
C LYS A 50 -26.86 1.79 -0.52
N THR A 51 -25.56 1.61 -0.69
CA THR A 51 -24.53 2.48 -0.09
C THR A 51 -24.17 3.63 -1.01
N SER A 52 -23.79 4.77 -0.41
CA SER A 52 -23.39 5.98 -1.13
C SER A 52 -21.89 6.28 -0.96
N GLY A 53 -21.35 7.07 -1.89
CA GLY A 53 -19.94 7.42 -1.93
C GLY A 53 -19.14 6.54 -2.88
N PHE A 54 -17.83 6.82 -2.99
CA PHE A 54 -16.94 6.11 -3.89
C PHE A 54 -16.36 4.84 -3.26
N TRP A 55 -16.04 4.86 -1.97
CA TRP A 55 -15.47 3.69 -1.29
C TRP A 55 -16.50 2.57 -1.13
N TYR A 56 -16.09 1.35 -1.46
CA TYR A 56 -16.81 0.13 -1.12
C TYR A 56 -15.85 -0.89 -0.50
N PRO A 57 -16.14 -1.44 0.69
CA PRO A 57 -17.16 -0.96 1.62
C PRO A 57 -16.98 0.54 1.98
N PRO A 58 -18.01 1.23 2.48
CA PRO A 58 -17.88 2.65 2.84
C PRO A 58 -16.73 2.87 3.82
N SER A 59 -15.87 3.85 3.52
CA SER A 59 -14.73 4.16 4.38
C SER A 59 -15.19 4.41 5.83
N PRO A 60 -14.54 3.81 6.84
CA PRO A 60 -14.94 4.02 8.22
C PRO A 60 -14.68 5.47 8.65
N PRO A 61 -15.46 6.00 9.61
CA PRO A 61 -15.13 7.26 10.25
C PRO A 61 -13.78 7.14 10.98
N ALA A 62 -12.99 8.22 10.97
CA ALA A 62 -11.77 8.28 11.76
C ALA A 62 -12.12 8.22 13.26
N LYS A 63 -11.47 7.30 13.97
CA LYS A 63 -11.60 7.12 15.42
C LYS A 63 -10.24 7.24 16.06
N PHE A 64 -10.18 7.91 17.21
CA PHE A 64 -8.97 7.91 18.00
C PHE A 64 -8.71 6.49 18.52
N ASN A 65 -7.53 5.96 18.24
CA ASN A 65 -7.09 4.67 18.73
C ASN A 65 -5.97 4.90 19.74
N LEU A 66 -6.31 4.87 21.03
CA LEU A 66 -5.35 5.06 22.12
C LEU A 66 -4.20 4.05 22.06
N ILE A 67 -4.50 2.77 21.79
CA ILE A 67 -3.46 1.74 21.69
C ILE A 67 -2.53 2.03 20.51
N GLY A 68 -3.08 2.43 19.37
CA GLY A 68 -2.28 2.85 18.20
C GLY A 68 -1.43 4.09 18.48
N ALA A 69 -1.99 5.09 19.16
CA ALA A 69 -1.27 6.31 19.53
C ALA A 69 -0.14 6.01 20.54
N LEU A 70 -0.38 5.16 21.52
CA LEU A 70 0.65 4.72 22.47
C LEU A 70 1.75 3.91 21.77
N LYS A 71 1.37 2.97 20.90
CA LYS A 71 2.32 2.19 20.07
C LYS A 71 3.16 3.05 19.12
N GLY A 72 2.67 4.24 18.75
CA GLY A 72 3.37 5.17 17.86
C GLY A 72 4.37 6.09 18.57
N ASN A 73 4.41 6.08 19.91
CA ASN A 73 5.34 6.92 20.67
C ASN A 73 6.56 6.12 21.12
N GLU A 74 7.75 6.69 20.91
CA GLU A 74 9.03 6.06 21.26
C GLU A 74 9.62 6.60 22.57
N SER A 75 8.96 7.57 23.21
CA SER A 75 9.44 8.19 24.46
C SER A 75 8.40 8.18 25.57
N VAL A 76 8.87 8.14 26.81
CA VAL A 76 8.02 8.22 28.02
C VAL A 76 7.20 9.51 28.04
N TRP A 77 7.78 10.62 27.58
CA TRP A 77 7.08 11.90 27.45
C TRP A 77 5.96 11.87 26.40
N GLY A 78 6.20 11.24 25.24
CA GLY A 78 5.18 11.05 24.20
C GLY A 78 4.02 10.17 24.67
N VAL A 79 4.31 9.12 25.44
CA VAL A 79 3.31 8.28 26.10
C VAL A 79 2.46 9.09 27.09
N ALA A 80 3.08 9.90 27.95
CA ALA A 80 2.37 10.73 28.92
C ALA A 80 1.47 11.78 28.24
N ALA A 81 1.96 12.46 27.22
CA ALA A 81 1.19 13.43 26.44
C ALA A 81 -0.02 12.76 25.73
N THR A 82 0.18 11.56 25.20
CA THR A 82 -0.91 10.76 24.59
C THR A 82 -2.00 10.42 25.58
N LEU A 83 -1.63 9.96 26.78
CA LEU A 83 -2.60 9.68 27.84
C LEU A 83 -3.37 10.94 28.29
N ALA A 84 -2.67 12.07 28.44
CA ALA A 84 -3.28 13.33 28.85
C ALA A 84 -4.29 13.87 27.83
N THR A 85 -4.02 13.69 26.53
CA THR A 85 -4.86 14.20 25.43
C THR A 85 -5.94 13.21 24.98
N ALA A 86 -5.81 11.93 25.32
CA ALA A 86 -6.73 10.87 24.91
C ALA A 86 -8.20 11.14 25.20
N PRO A 87 -8.62 11.64 26.40
CA PRO A 87 -10.03 11.89 26.68
C PRO A 87 -10.66 12.89 25.71
N LEU A 88 -9.94 13.98 25.39
CA LEU A 88 -10.40 14.97 24.42
C LEU A 88 -10.52 14.35 23.03
N MET A 89 -9.51 13.60 22.60
CA MET A 89 -9.52 12.93 21.29
C MET A 89 -10.64 11.89 21.16
N PHE A 90 -10.96 11.14 22.22
CA PHE A 90 -12.10 10.22 22.25
C PHE A 90 -13.43 10.95 22.11
N VAL A 91 -13.60 12.08 22.80
CA VAL A 91 -14.81 12.90 22.70
C VAL A 91 -14.95 13.45 21.28
N VAL A 92 -13.91 14.10 20.75
CA VAL A 92 -13.93 14.71 19.41
C VAL A 92 -14.19 13.66 18.32
N THR A 93 -13.45 12.55 18.35
CA THR A 93 -13.61 11.49 17.35
C THR A 93 -14.89 10.67 17.54
N GLY A 94 -15.40 10.57 18.77
CA GLY A 94 -16.72 9.99 19.06
C GLY A 94 -17.85 10.81 18.44
N PHE A 95 -17.84 12.13 18.63
CA PHE A 95 -18.81 13.03 18.00
C PHE A 95 -18.69 13.02 16.48
N SER A 96 -17.49 13.15 15.92
CA SER A 96 -17.33 13.14 14.46
C SER A 96 -17.70 11.79 13.84
N SER A 97 -17.34 10.68 14.49
CA SER A 97 -17.70 9.35 14.02
C SER A 97 -19.20 9.10 14.08
N ALA A 98 -19.91 9.57 15.12
CA ALA A 98 -21.36 9.44 15.22
C ALA A 98 -22.08 10.25 14.13
N LEU A 99 -21.52 11.40 13.75
CA LEU A 99 -22.01 12.24 12.66
C LEU A 99 -21.51 11.80 11.27
N ASN A 100 -20.76 10.70 11.19
CA ASN A 100 -20.15 10.19 9.95
C ASN A 100 -19.26 11.23 9.24
N MET A 101 -18.64 12.12 10.02
CA MET A 101 -17.68 13.13 9.60
C MET A 101 -16.24 12.57 9.65
N PHE A 102 -15.35 13.15 8.85
CA PHE A 102 -13.92 12.78 8.79
C PHE A 102 -13.68 11.29 8.57
N ARG A 103 -14.15 10.77 7.43
CA ARG A 103 -13.85 9.38 7.03
C ARG A 103 -12.36 9.23 6.73
N VAL A 104 -11.82 8.03 7.00
CA VAL A 104 -10.39 7.73 6.79
C VAL A 104 -9.97 7.99 5.35
N ASN A 105 -10.83 7.66 4.38
CA ASN A 105 -10.63 7.97 2.98
C ASN A 105 -11.66 8.98 2.49
N ALA A 106 -11.18 10.08 1.90
CA ALA A 106 -12.03 11.08 1.26
C ALA A 106 -12.63 10.54 -0.05
N ASN A 107 -13.85 10.98 -0.39
CA ASN A 107 -14.41 10.71 -1.71
C ASN A 107 -13.76 11.64 -2.74
N PRO A 108 -13.64 11.21 -4.02
CA PRO A 108 -13.30 12.11 -5.10
C PRO A 108 -14.21 13.35 -5.12
N PRO A 109 -13.68 14.52 -5.52
CA PRO A 109 -14.47 15.72 -5.73
C PRO A 109 -15.69 15.47 -6.62
N LYS A 110 -16.72 16.30 -6.48
CA LYS A 110 -17.89 16.19 -7.36
C LYS A 110 -17.47 16.51 -8.80
N GLY A 111 -17.89 15.67 -9.75
CA GLY A 111 -17.52 15.81 -11.16
C GLY A 111 -16.10 15.32 -11.50
N TRP A 112 -15.39 14.69 -10.54
CA TRP A 112 -14.08 14.10 -10.80
C TRP A 112 -14.15 13.06 -11.93
N SER A 113 -13.31 13.25 -12.94
CA SER A 113 -13.20 12.34 -14.08
C SER A 113 -11.76 12.18 -14.50
N VAL A 114 -11.41 10.97 -14.89
CA VAL A 114 -10.12 10.68 -15.53
C VAL A 114 -10.35 10.36 -16.99
N VAL A 115 -9.39 10.71 -17.83
CA VAL A 115 -9.39 10.31 -19.24
C VAL A 115 -8.63 8.99 -19.32
N ALA A 116 -9.30 7.91 -19.71
CA ALA A 116 -8.59 6.69 -20.08
C ALA A 116 -7.99 6.91 -21.48
N ASP A 117 -6.74 7.32 -21.53
CA ASP A 117 -6.02 7.68 -22.77
C ASP A 117 -4.92 6.68 -23.13
N ALA A 118 -4.74 5.62 -22.35
CA ALA A 118 -3.88 4.49 -22.72
C ALA A 118 -4.29 3.94 -24.10
N PRO A 119 -3.34 3.39 -24.88
CA PRO A 119 -3.66 2.78 -26.16
C PRO A 119 -4.82 1.80 -26.04
N ALA A 120 -5.75 1.86 -26.99
CA ALA A 120 -6.87 0.93 -27.01
C ALA A 120 -6.34 -0.50 -27.11
N LEU A 121 -6.96 -1.42 -26.37
CA LEU A 121 -6.66 -2.84 -26.49
C LEU A 121 -7.40 -3.41 -27.70
N ASP A 122 -6.80 -4.38 -28.38
CA ASP A 122 -7.45 -5.10 -29.48
C ASP A 122 -8.75 -5.77 -29.02
N GLU A 123 -8.75 -6.30 -27.80
CA GLU A 123 -9.90 -6.91 -27.14
C GLU A 123 -10.16 -6.26 -25.79
N PRO A 124 -11.01 -5.21 -25.73
CA PRO A 124 -11.47 -4.65 -24.46
C PRO A 124 -12.24 -5.68 -23.65
N PHE A 125 -12.08 -5.67 -22.32
CA PHE A 125 -12.65 -6.68 -21.44
C PHE A 125 -13.19 -6.10 -20.13
N PRO A 126 -14.24 -6.70 -19.52
CA PRO A 126 -14.68 -6.30 -18.18
C PRO A 126 -13.68 -6.75 -17.12
N PRO A 127 -13.28 -5.89 -16.17
CA PRO A 127 -12.36 -6.30 -15.11
C PRO A 127 -13.07 -7.23 -14.12
N GLN A 128 -12.31 -8.14 -13.51
CA GLN A 128 -12.80 -9.13 -12.55
C GLN A 128 -11.80 -9.33 -11.41
N ALA A 129 -12.29 -9.36 -10.18
CA ALA A 129 -11.52 -9.64 -8.99
C ALA A 129 -11.41 -11.12 -8.72
N LEU A 130 -10.20 -11.57 -8.37
CA LEU A 130 -9.93 -12.91 -7.93
C LEU A 130 -9.45 -12.87 -6.47
N ARG A 131 -10.06 -13.70 -5.62
CA ARG A 131 -9.58 -13.94 -4.26
C ARG A 131 -9.38 -15.43 -4.07
N PHE A 132 -8.18 -15.82 -3.62
CA PHE A 132 -7.77 -17.24 -3.52
C PHE A 132 -8.04 -18.03 -4.81
N GLY A 133 -7.76 -17.41 -5.96
CA GLY A 133 -7.95 -17.99 -7.30
C GLY A 133 -9.40 -18.09 -7.77
N LYS A 134 -10.37 -17.53 -7.04
CA LYS A 134 -11.80 -17.60 -7.37
C LYS A 134 -12.35 -16.22 -7.71
N PRO A 135 -13.20 -16.11 -8.75
CA PRO A 135 -13.95 -14.88 -9.03
C PRO A 135 -14.76 -14.43 -7.83
N ILE A 136 -14.74 -13.12 -7.56
CA ILE A 136 -15.55 -12.49 -6.52
C ILE A 136 -16.69 -11.70 -7.17
N GLU A 137 -17.92 -12.05 -6.79
CA GLU A 137 -19.10 -11.20 -7.01
C GLU A 137 -19.45 -10.51 -5.69
N THR A 138 -19.56 -9.19 -5.75
CA THR A 138 -19.96 -8.33 -4.64
C THR A 138 -21.32 -7.72 -4.93
N THR A 139 -22.18 -7.64 -3.91
CA THR A 139 -23.53 -7.07 -4.03
C THR A 139 -23.77 -5.93 -3.05
N ASP A 140 -24.53 -4.92 -3.48
CA ASP A 140 -24.97 -3.81 -2.64
C ASP A 140 -26.42 -3.43 -2.96
N GLY A 141 -27.37 -4.06 -2.26
CA GLY A 141 -28.77 -4.01 -2.66
C GLY A 141 -28.96 -4.74 -3.99
N ASN A 142 -29.45 -4.04 -5.02
CA ASN A 142 -29.61 -4.59 -6.37
C ASN A 142 -28.36 -4.44 -7.24
N ALA A 143 -27.37 -3.66 -6.80
CA ALA A 143 -26.15 -3.48 -7.54
C ALA A 143 -25.26 -4.72 -7.40
N LYS A 144 -24.61 -5.11 -8.50
CA LYS A 144 -23.63 -6.19 -8.56
C LYS A 144 -22.33 -5.73 -9.20
N SER A 145 -21.23 -6.27 -8.73
CA SER A 145 -19.89 -5.96 -9.23
C SER A 145 -18.99 -7.19 -9.16
N ASP A 146 -18.32 -7.49 -10.27
CA ASP A 146 -17.34 -8.56 -10.35
C ASP A 146 -15.90 -8.08 -10.09
N PHE A 147 -15.67 -6.79 -9.86
CA PHE A 147 -14.31 -6.22 -9.68
C PHE A 147 -14.11 -5.53 -8.32
N ASN A 148 -15.15 -4.92 -7.75
CA ASN A 148 -15.10 -4.44 -6.38
C ASN A 148 -15.22 -5.59 -5.40
N GLU A 149 -14.49 -5.49 -4.30
CA GLU A 149 -14.42 -6.51 -3.27
C GLU A 149 -15.02 -6.02 -1.94
N GLY A 150 -15.66 -6.94 -1.20
CA GLY A 150 -15.98 -6.73 0.21
C GLY A 150 -14.73 -6.81 1.09
N ASN A 151 -14.86 -6.77 2.42
CA ASN A 151 -13.71 -6.79 3.32
C ASN A 151 -12.73 -7.94 3.00
N ASP A 152 -11.44 -7.67 3.14
CA ASP A 152 -10.35 -8.66 2.97
C ASP A 152 -9.65 -8.87 4.32
N PRO A 153 -10.25 -9.68 5.21
CA PRO A 153 -9.71 -9.87 6.53
C PRO A 153 -8.48 -10.78 6.51
N PRO A 154 -7.39 -10.44 7.22
CA PRO A 154 -6.20 -11.29 7.32
C PRO A 154 -6.52 -12.72 7.77
N ALA A 155 -7.54 -12.91 8.61
CA ALA A 155 -7.97 -14.23 9.05
C ALA A 155 -8.40 -15.18 7.92
N ALA A 156 -8.80 -14.65 6.75
CA ALA A 156 -9.16 -15.45 5.58
C ALA A 156 -7.94 -16.08 4.89
N TRP A 157 -6.75 -15.52 5.07
CA TRP A 157 -5.51 -15.95 4.40
C TRP A 157 -4.91 -17.23 4.98
N ARG A 158 -5.43 -17.66 6.14
CA ARG A 158 -5.12 -18.95 6.76
C ARG A 158 -5.52 -20.12 5.86
N ASP A 159 -4.82 -21.23 6.03
CA ASP A 159 -5.01 -22.45 5.26
C ASP A 159 -6.36 -23.10 5.60
N ALA A 160 -7.27 -23.09 4.61
CA ALA A 160 -8.58 -23.70 4.74
C ALA A 160 -8.55 -25.23 4.73
N SER A 161 -7.46 -25.83 4.24
CA SER A 161 -7.30 -27.28 4.07
C SER A 161 -6.67 -27.98 5.29
N LYS A 162 -6.19 -27.20 6.27
CA LYS A 162 -5.51 -27.73 7.45
C LYS A 162 -6.43 -28.58 8.30
N SER A 163 -6.07 -29.85 8.49
CA SER A 163 -6.85 -30.80 9.29
C SER A 163 -6.74 -30.52 10.80
N GLU A 164 -7.68 -31.01 11.61
CA GLU A 164 -7.58 -30.89 13.07
C GLU A 164 -6.32 -31.57 13.65
N ALA A 165 -5.78 -32.58 12.97
CA ALA A 165 -4.55 -33.26 13.39
C ALA A 165 -3.29 -32.43 13.12
N ASP A 166 -3.33 -31.55 12.10
CA ASP A 166 -2.22 -30.67 11.74
C ASP A 166 -2.24 -29.35 12.53
N LYS A 167 -3.36 -29.05 13.20
CA LYS A 167 -3.50 -27.87 14.04
C LYS A 167 -2.75 -28.03 15.35
N ARG A 168 -2.03 -26.98 15.71
CA ARG A 168 -1.30 -26.89 16.97
C ARG A 168 -2.11 -26.13 18.02
N ALA A 169 -2.16 -26.68 19.24
CA ALA A 169 -2.86 -26.06 20.37
C ALA A 169 -2.21 -24.75 20.85
N ASP A 170 -0.89 -24.59 20.60
CA ASP A 170 -0.10 -23.44 21.01
C ASP A 170 0.09 -22.40 19.89
N ASP A 171 -0.64 -22.55 18.78
CA ASP A 171 -0.53 -21.70 17.59
C ASP A 171 -1.72 -20.74 17.47
N PRO A 172 -1.47 -19.41 17.43
CA PRO A 172 -2.54 -18.41 17.42
C PRO A 172 -3.40 -18.45 16.15
N TYR A 173 -2.89 -18.92 15.02
CA TYR A 173 -3.65 -19.00 13.76
C TYR A 173 -4.55 -20.23 13.73
N ASP A 174 -4.05 -21.36 14.24
CA ASP A 174 -4.78 -22.63 14.29
C ASP A 174 -5.94 -22.56 15.30
N GLN A 175 -5.72 -21.86 16.43
CA GLN A 175 -6.73 -21.66 17.47
C GLN A 175 -7.67 -20.48 17.18
N TYR A 176 -7.42 -19.68 16.15
CA TYR A 176 -8.25 -18.52 15.83
C TYR A 176 -9.66 -18.93 15.39
N LYS A 177 -10.66 -18.36 16.08
CA LYS A 177 -12.09 -18.56 15.79
C LYS A 177 -12.62 -17.38 15.00
N ALA A 178 -13.02 -17.65 13.75
CA ALA A 178 -13.59 -16.63 12.88
C ALA A 178 -14.81 -15.96 13.52
N LYS A 179 -14.79 -14.63 13.61
CA LYS A 179 -15.89 -13.83 14.18
C LYS A 179 -16.98 -13.48 13.18
N ASN A 180 -16.70 -13.63 11.88
CA ASN A 180 -17.65 -13.43 10.79
C ASN A 180 -17.31 -14.35 9.61
N LYS A 181 -18.22 -14.40 8.63
CA LYS A 181 -18.09 -15.25 7.44
C LYS A 181 -16.84 -14.92 6.63
N ASP A 182 -16.52 -13.64 6.49
CA ASP A 182 -15.37 -13.19 5.70
C ASP A 182 -14.05 -13.63 6.34
N SER A 183 -14.00 -13.78 7.68
CA SER A 183 -12.82 -14.20 8.45
C SER A 183 -12.60 -15.72 8.49
N VAL A 184 -13.47 -16.49 7.85
CA VAL A 184 -13.27 -17.94 7.70
C VAL A 184 -12.05 -18.16 6.78
N ALA A 185 -11.20 -19.10 7.17
CA ALA A 185 -10.01 -19.48 6.39
C ALA A 185 -10.43 -19.91 4.97
N GLN A 186 -9.77 -19.34 3.98
CA GLN A 186 -10.00 -19.54 2.55
C GLN A 186 -8.70 -19.70 1.75
N GLY A 187 -7.56 -19.42 2.39
CA GLY A 187 -6.23 -19.53 1.81
C GLY A 187 -5.72 -20.97 1.75
N THR A 188 -4.43 -21.07 1.42
CA THR A 188 -3.66 -22.30 1.30
C THR A 188 -2.49 -22.29 2.30
N ALA A 189 -1.77 -23.40 2.41
CA ALA A 189 -0.54 -23.47 3.19
C ALA A 189 0.49 -22.39 2.77
N GLU A 190 0.55 -22.04 1.48
CA GLU A 190 1.45 -21.01 0.97
C GLU A 190 1.02 -19.60 1.39
N SER A 191 -0.27 -19.27 1.27
CA SER A 191 -0.77 -17.95 1.68
C SER A 191 -0.64 -17.75 3.20
N GLU A 192 -0.89 -18.79 3.99
CA GLU A 192 -0.70 -18.74 5.44
C GLU A 192 0.79 -18.61 5.81
N ALA A 193 1.68 -19.32 5.10
CA ALA A 193 3.12 -19.17 5.33
C ALA A 193 3.61 -17.74 5.02
N GLY A 194 3.13 -17.14 3.93
CA GLY A 194 3.38 -15.74 3.59
C GLY A 194 2.87 -14.78 4.67
N GLN A 195 1.62 -14.96 5.10
CA GLN A 195 1.02 -14.19 6.20
C GLN A 195 1.84 -14.29 7.48
N ARG A 196 2.22 -15.52 7.89
CA ARG A 196 3.04 -15.75 9.08
C ARG A 196 4.38 -15.03 8.99
N TYR A 197 5.02 -15.03 7.82
CA TYR A 197 6.27 -14.31 7.61
C TYR A 197 6.10 -12.80 7.82
N GLU A 198 5.06 -12.19 7.22
CA GLU A 198 4.76 -10.77 7.34
C GLU A 198 4.39 -10.38 8.77
N ASP A 199 3.48 -11.14 9.40
CA ASP A 199 3.06 -10.92 10.78
C ASP A 199 4.27 -10.99 11.72
N ARG A 200 5.19 -11.95 11.52
CA ARG A 200 6.42 -12.06 12.33
C ARG A 200 7.34 -10.86 12.15
N ALA A 201 7.46 -10.31 10.94
CA ALA A 201 8.22 -9.09 10.72
C ALA A 201 7.64 -7.90 11.47
N LEU A 202 6.31 -7.75 11.40
CA LEU A 202 5.62 -6.70 12.12
C LEU A 202 5.67 -6.91 13.65
N MET A 203 5.59 -8.15 14.15
CA MET A 203 5.76 -8.48 15.57
C MET A 203 7.14 -8.06 16.08
N ARG A 204 8.20 -8.27 15.30
CA ARG A 204 9.54 -7.78 15.65
C ARG A 204 9.58 -6.27 15.76
N MET A 205 8.90 -5.56 14.86
CA MET A 205 8.78 -4.10 14.93
C MET A 205 7.99 -3.65 16.16
N GLU A 206 6.88 -4.30 16.48
CA GLU A 206 6.09 -3.97 17.67
C GLU A 206 6.84 -4.28 18.96
N ALA A 207 7.58 -5.39 19.03
CA ALA A 207 8.36 -5.76 20.21
C ALA A 207 9.42 -4.72 20.55
N ARG A 208 10.13 -4.18 19.55
CA ARG A 208 11.08 -3.07 19.77
C ARG A 208 10.42 -1.82 20.35
N ARG A 209 9.13 -1.60 20.07
CA ARG A 209 8.37 -0.44 20.56
C ARG A 209 7.79 -0.64 21.95
N THR A 210 7.78 -1.85 22.50
CA THR A 210 7.31 -2.06 23.89
C THR A 210 8.31 -1.55 24.93
N LEU A 211 9.55 -1.26 24.51
CA LEU A 211 10.68 -0.91 25.38
C LEU A 211 10.98 -1.99 26.44
N ASN A 212 10.49 -3.22 26.24
CA ASN A 212 10.87 -4.35 27.08
C ASN A 212 12.27 -4.83 26.67
N THR A 213 13.28 -4.38 27.40
CA THR A 213 14.69 -4.72 27.14
C THR A 213 14.99 -6.20 27.34
N GLU A 214 14.14 -6.96 28.04
CA GLU A 214 14.31 -8.41 28.20
C GLU A 214 14.01 -9.18 26.92
N TRP A 215 13.31 -8.56 25.97
CA TRP A 215 12.98 -9.17 24.68
C TRP A 215 13.97 -8.80 23.58
N LEU A 216 14.95 -7.94 23.86
CA LEU A 216 15.89 -7.39 22.89
C LEU A 216 17.32 -7.76 23.26
N ASP A 217 18.15 -8.09 22.27
CA ASP A 217 19.59 -8.24 22.46
C ASP A 217 20.29 -6.86 22.53
N GLY A 218 21.61 -6.87 22.74
CA GLY A 218 22.41 -5.64 22.82
C GLY A 218 22.42 -4.79 21.55
N ASP A 219 22.05 -5.36 20.40
CA ASP A 219 21.95 -4.70 19.11
C ASP A 219 20.49 -4.30 18.75
N GLY A 220 19.54 -4.59 19.64
CA GLY A 220 18.11 -4.30 19.46
C GLY A 220 17.36 -5.30 18.60
N HIS A 221 17.92 -6.48 18.31
CA HIS A 221 17.18 -7.58 17.68
C HIS A 221 16.27 -8.27 18.70
N VAL A 222 15.18 -8.84 18.22
CA VAL A 222 14.23 -9.55 19.09
C VAL A 222 14.75 -10.96 19.35
N ILE A 223 14.98 -11.28 20.62
CA ILE A 223 15.51 -12.57 21.05
C ILE A 223 14.48 -13.68 20.77
N GLY A 224 14.93 -14.82 20.25
CA GLY A 224 14.07 -15.97 19.91
C GLY A 224 13.38 -15.89 18.55
N GLU A 225 13.63 -14.83 17.78
CA GLU A 225 13.16 -14.65 16.41
C GLU A 225 14.27 -14.85 15.35
N ASP A 226 15.50 -15.09 15.79
CA ASP A 226 16.71 -15.31 14.98
C ASP A 226 16.93 -16.78 14.56
N GLY A 227 16.05 -17.67 15.04
CA GLY A 227 16.12 -19.12 14.81
C GLY A 227 17.22 -19.83 15.60
N LYS A 228 17.88 -19.16 16.55
CA LYS A 228 19.01 -19.72 17.32
C LYS A 228 18.89 -19.47 18.82
N SER A 229 18.43 -18.28 19.21
CA SER A 229 18.27 -17.88 20.60
C SER A 229 17.03 -18.52 21.22
N GLU A 230 17.10 -18.80 22.52
CA GLU A 230 15.94 -19.24 23.28
C GLU A 230 14.95 -18.08 23.43
N MET A 231 13.65 -18.38 23.32
CA MET A 231 12.62 -17.36 23.39
C MET A 231 12.48 -16.84 24.83
N PRO A 232 12.56 -15.51 25.06
CA PRO A 232 12.46 -14.97 26.40
C PRO A 232 11.06 -15.16 27.00
N GLU A 233 11.00 -15.19 28.33
CA GLU A 233 9.76 -15.37 29.07
C GLU A 233 8.71 -14.30 28.70
N GLY A 234 7.46 -14.72 28.58
CA GLY A 234 6.33 -13.85 28.24
C GLY A 234 6.27 -13.36 26.78
N TYR A 235 7.36 -13.42 26.00
CA TYR A 235 7.36 -12.93 24.61
C TYR A 235 6.41 -13.74 23.72
N LYS A 236 6.42 -15.08 23.85
CA LYS A 236 5.50 -15.96 23.09
C LYS A 236 4.05 -15.56 23.34
N GLU A 237 3.65 -15.46 24.60
CA GLU A 237 2.28 -15.15 25.01
C GLU A 237 1.85 -13.76 24.52
N TRP A 238 2.73 -12.77 24.65
CA TRP A 238 2.49 -11.43 24.14
C TRP A 238 2.31 -11.43 22.62
N ARG A 239 3.22 -12.07 21.88
CA ARG A 239 3.22 -12.16 20.41
C ARG A 239 1.95 -12.84 19.92
N ASP A 240 1.59 -13.97 20.50
CA ASP A 240 0.41 -14.75 20.08
C ASP A 240 -0.87 -13.94 20.33
N LYS A 241 -0.94 -13.17 21.44
CA LYS A 241 -2.03 -12.24 21.69
C LYS A 241 -2.09 -11.11 20.67
N GLN A 242 -0.95 -10.55 20.26
CA GLN A 242 -0.92 -9.50 19.23
C GLN A 242 -1.39 -10.04 17.86
N ILE A 243 -0.98 -11.27 17.50
CA ILE A 243 -1.42 -11.92 16.25
C ILE A 243 -2.95 -12.06 16.25
N VAL A 244 -3.54 -12.62 17.31
CA VAL A 244 -5.00 -12.76 17.41
C VAL A 244 -5.70 -11.40 17.31
N ASP A 245 -5.18 -10.38 18.00
CA ASP A 245 -5.71 -9.02 17.94
C ASP A 245 -5.63 -8.40 16.53
N TRP A 246 -4.61 -8.72 15.73
CA TRP A 246 -4.55 -8.29 14.33
C TRP A 246 -5.52 -9.02 13.42
N LEU A 247 -5.66 -10.33 13.58
CA LEU A 247 -6.66 -11.10 12.84
C LEU A 247 -8.07 -10.53 13.12
N ASP A 248 -8.31 -10.08 14.34
CA ASP A 248 -9.55 -9.44 14.76
C ASP A 248 -9.73 -8.02 14.22
N ARG A 249 -8.74 -7.15 14.40
CA ARG A 249 -8.81 -5.74 13.96
C ARG A 249 -8.86 -5.61 12.44
N GLY A 250 -8.28 -6.55 11.72
CA GLY A 250 -8.33 -6.62 10.26
C GLY A 250 -9.67 -7.12 9.71
N SER A 251 -10.64 -7.52 10.55
CA SER A 251 -11.92 -8.09 10.11
C SER A 251 -12.77 -7.16 9.21
N THR A 252 -12.54 -5.85 9.28
CA THR A 252 -13.18 -4.82 8.45
C THR A 252 -12.19 -4.10 7.54
N ASN A 253 -11.06 -4.72 7.24
CA ASN A 253 -10.09 -4.14 6.32
C ASN A 253 -10.71 -4.08 4.92
N SER A 254 -10.78 -2.87 4.36
CA SER A 254 -11.27 -2.70 3.00
C SER A 254 -10.16 -3.07 2.03
N PRO A 255 -10.37 -4.00 1.10
CA PRO A 255 -9.39 -4.23 0.05
C PRO A 255 -9.26 -2.95 -0.77
N THR A 256 -8.06 -2.72 -1.26
CA THR A 256 -7.86 -1.78 -2.36
C THR A 256 -7.70 -2.63 -3.61
N ASN A 257 -8.58 -2.48 -4.61
CA ASN A 257 -8.55 -3.27 -5.86
C ASN A 257 -7.26 -3.09 -6.71
N HIS A 258 -6.22 -2.45 -6.16
CA HIS A 258 -4.96 -2.17 -6.84
C HIS A 258 -4.15 -3.46 -7.03
N SER A 259 -4.11 -4.31 -6.00
CA SER A 259 -3.51 -5.65 -6.12
C SER A 259 -4.28 -6.47 -7.15
N THR A 260 -5.60 -6.40 -7.15
CA THR A 260 -6.50 -7.13 -8.05
C THR A 260 -6.21 -6.88 -9.53
N THR A 261 -5.92 -5.64 -9.92
CA THR A 261 -5.48 -5.30 -11.29
C THR A 261 -4.20 -6.04 -11.70
N MET A 262 -3.28 -6.24 -10.75
CA MET A 262 -1.97 -6.86 -10.99
C MET A 262 -1.94 -8.37 -10.75
N THR A 263 -2.89 -8.92 -9.99
CA THR A 263 -2.90 -10.32 -9.56
C THR A 263 -3.86 -11.19 -10.35
N ASN A 264 -4.72 -10.62 -11.20
CA ASN A 264 -5.51 -11.39 -12.14
C ASN A 264 -4.67 -11.70 -13.40
N PRO A 265 -4.38 -12.99 -13.71
CA PRO A 265 -3.59 -13.36 -14.88
C PRO A 265 -4.17 -12.86 -16.20
N GLU A 266 -5.50 -12.80 -16.32
CA GLU A 266 -6.16 -12.30 -17.53
C GLU A 266 -5.95 -10.79 -17.69
N HIS A 267 -5.94 -10.02 -16.58
CA HIS A 267 -5.65 -8.59 -16.64
C HIS A 267 -4.18 -8.37 -17.01
N ALA A 268 -3.29 -9.21 -16.49
CA ALA A 268 -1.88 -9.16 -16.82
C ALA A 268 -1.62 -9.46 -18.30
N GLU A 269 -2.25 -10.51 -18.83
CA GLU A 269 -2.13 -10.91 -20.24
C GLU A 269 -2.72 -9.86 -21.18
N LYS A 270 -3.94 -9.39 -20.91
CA LYS A 270 -4.70 -8.55 -21.84
C LYS A 270 -4.37 -7.07 -21.76
N ALA A 271 -4.01 -6.55 -20.58
CA ALA A 271 -3.77 -5.12 -20.38
C ALA A 271 -2.34 -4.82 -19.95
N LEU A 272 -1.83 -5.46 -18.89
CA LEU A 272 -0.52 -5.09 -18.34
C LEU A 272 0.65 -5.42 -19.28
N ALA A 273 0.53 -6.46 -20.12
CA ALA A 273 1.50 -6.73 -21.17
C ALA A 273 1.62 -5.58 -22.19
N TYR A 274 0.57 -4.78 -22.35
CA TYR A 274 0.53 -3.61 -23.23
C TYR A 274 0.89 -2.31 -22.49
N ASP A 275 0.53 -2.20 -21.20
CA ASP A 275 0.70 -1.00 -20.38
C ASP A 275 2.07 -0.92 -19.68
N VAL A 276 2.63 -2.07 -19.29
CA VAL A 276 4.05 -2.14 -18.99
C VAL A 276 4.72 -1.98 -20.34
N ALA A 277 5.24 -0.79 -20.59
CA ALA A 277 6.09 -0.52 -21.72
C ALA A 277 7.37 -1.37 -21.61
N ILE A 278 7.28 -2.67 -21.89
CA ILE A 278 8.24 -3.28 -22.79
C ILE A 278 7.85 -2.71 -24.15
N GLY A 279 8.14 -1.42 -24.37
CA GLY A 279 8.21 -0.90 -25.72
C GLY A 279 9.05 -1.88 -26.53
N VAL A 280 8.74 -2.04 -27.82
CA VAL A 280 9.61 -2.83 -28.70
C VAL A 280 11.04 -2.39 -28.40
N CYS A 281 11.87 -3.31 -27.90
CA CYS A 281 13.19 -2.93 -27.42
C CYS A 281 14.04 -2.54 -28.64
N TYR A 282 14.01 -1.26 -29.01
CA TYR A 282 14.83 -0.69 -30.08
C TYR A 282 16.32 -0.69 -29.70
N LEU A 283 16.63 -0.95 -28.43
CA LEU A 283 17.99 -1.17 -27.97
C LEU A 283 18.47 -2.51 -28.52
N THR A 284 19.49 -2.45 -29.37
CA THR A 284 20.25 -3.62 -29.77
C THR A 284 20.81 -4.35 -28.53
N PRO A 285 21.18 -5.65 -28.63
CA PRO A 285 21.81 -6.36 -27.53
C PRO A 285 23.03 -5.62 -26.93
N LYS A 286 23.77 -4.87 -27.76
CA LYS A 286 24.88 -4.03 -27.32
C LYS A 286 24.41 -2.85 -26.46
N GLN A 287 23.34 -2.16 -26.88
CA GLN A 287 22.75 -1.06 -26.11
C GLN A 287 22.08 -1.56 -24.83
N MET A 288 21.43 -2.72 -24.84
CA MET A 288 20.91 -3.36 -23.63
C MET A 288 22.02 -3.74 -22.64
N LYS A 289 23.15 -4.23 -23.15
CA LYS A 289 24.32 -4.50 -22.31
C LYS A 289 24.88 -3.20 -21.70
N ALA A 290 24.97 -2.12 -22.49
CA ALA A 290 25.41 -0.81 -22.00
C ALA A 290 24.45 -0.28 -20.91
N LEU A 291 23.14 -0.30 -21.16
CA LEU A 291 22.13 0.11 -20.20
C LEU A 291 22.23 -0.69 -18.88
N ARG A 292 22.45 -2.01 -18.95
CA ARG A 292 22.65 -2.85 -17.76
C ARG A 292 23.91 -2.51 -16.99
N ILE A 293 25.01 -2.16 -17.67
CA ILE A 293 26.25 -1.70 -17.02
C ILE A 293 26.04 -0.33 -16.36
N GLU A 294 25.28 0.56 -17.00
CA GLU A 294 24.96 1.89 -16.45
C GLU A 294 23.98 1.82 -15.28
N ALA A 295 23.01 0.89 -15.31
CA ALA A 295 22.02 0.70 -14.26
C ALA A 295 22.54 -0.12 -13.06
N ASP A 296 23.52 -0.99 -13.27
CA ASP A 296 24.17 -1.73 -12.18
C ASP A 296 25.28 -0.85 -11.58
N TRP A 297 24.95 -0.19 -10.48
CA TRP A 297 25.87 0.66 -9.71
C TRP A 297 27.20 -0.03 -9.34
N ARG A 298 27.24 -1.36 -9.29
CA ARG A 298 28.46 -2.15 -9.03
C ARG A 298 29.39 -2.26 -10.25
N MET A 299 28.90 -1.94 -11.44
CA MET A 299 29.66 -2.01 -12.69
C MET A 299 30.14 -0.63 -13.16
N GLY A 300 30.13 0.39 -12.30
CA GLY A 300 30.57 1.74 -12.67
C GLY A 300 32.04 1.82 -13.12
N ASP A 301 32.90 0.90 -12.67
CA ASP A 301 34.28 0.75 -13.20
C ASP A 301 34.30 0.33 -14.67
N GLY A 302 33.28 -0.39 -15.13
CA GLY A 302 33.11 -0.83 -16.52
C GLY A 302 32.58 0.25 -17.48
N ILE A 303 32.21 1.43 -16.98
CA ILE A 303 31.77 2.56 -17.80
C ILE A 303 33.00 3.28 -18.39
N PRO A 304 33.10 3.46 -19.72
CA PRO A 304 34.17 4.23 -20.36
C PRO A 304 34.29 5.67 -19.83
N ASN A 305 35.50 6.22 -19.78
CA ASN A 305 35.74 7.57 -19.25
C ASN A 305 35.10 8.70 -20.07
N ASP A 306 34.84 8.46 -21.36
CA ASP A 306 34.17 9.39 -22.26
C ASP A 306 32.64 9.29 -22.22
N ASN A 307 32.08 8.35 -21.46
CA ASN A 307 30.64 8.22 -21.30
C ASN A 307 30.11 9.35 -20.38
N PRO A 308 29.12 10.14 -20.81
CA PRO A 308 28.57 11.25 -20.03
C PRO A 308 27.98 10.82 -18.67
N ASN A 309 27.60 9.55 -18.52
CA ASN A 309 27.05 9.00 -17.27
C ASN A 309 28.13 8.56 -16.27
N LYS A 310 29.42 8.52 -16.67
CA LYS A 310 30.53 8.13 -15.78
C LYS A 310 30.57 8.97 -14.51
N LYS A 311 30.19 10.25 -14.59
CA LYS A 311 30.12 11.19 -13.47
C LYS A 311 29.22 10.72 -12.32
N TYR A 312 28.20 9.90 -12.59
CA TYR A 312 27.28 9.40 -11.56
C TYR A 312 27.84 8.23 -10.75
N TYR A 313 28.94 7.61 -11.20
CA TYR A 313 29.61 6.56 -10.44
C TYR A 313 30.05 7.05 -9.06
N ASP A 314 30.60 8.27 -8.99
CA ASP A 314 31.07 8.86 -7.75
C ASP A 314 29.96 8.94 -6.70
N TYR A 315 28.72 9.21 -7.15
CA TYR A 315 27.55 9.21 -6.27
C TYR A 315 27.31 7.83 -5.65
N PHE A 316 27.31 6.76 -6.45
CA PHE A 316 27.08 5.42 -5.93
C PHE A 316 28.23 4.91 -5.05
N ALA A 317 29.47 5.29 -5.37
CA ALA A 317 30.65 4.84 -4.63
C ALA A 317 30.85 5.60 -3.31
N SER A 318 30.54 6.90 -3.26
CA SER A 318 30.90 7.77 -2.14
C SER A 318 29.71 8.50 -1.49
N GLY A 319 28.52 8.42 -2.07
CA GLY A 319 27.37 9.24 -1.67
C GLY A 319 27.50 10.72 -2.06
N THR A 320 28.50 11.07 -2.87
CA THR A 320 28.77 12.44 -3.31
C THR A 320 28.91 12.51 -4.82
N LEU A 321 28.44 13.60 -5.43
CA LEU A 321 28.70 13.89 -6.85
C LEU A 321 29.70 15.04 -6.92
N ASP A 322 30.86 14.83 -7.56
CA ASP A 322 31.96 15.82 -7.57
C ASP A 322 32.29 16.35 -6.16
N ARG A 323 32.43 15.43 -5.19
CA ARG A 323 32.68 15.72 -3.76
C ARG A 323 31.57 16.51 -3.06
N THR A 324 30.46 16.78 -3.73
CA THR A 324 29.31 17.47 -3.16
C THR A 324 28.31 16.45 -2.65
N PRO A 325 27.93 16.47 -1.37
CA PRO A 325 26.87 15.62 -0.85
C PRO A 325 25.55 15.82 -1.62
N LEU A 326 24.79 14.75 -1.84
CA LEU A 326 23.53 14.80 -2.58
C LEU A 326 22.59 15.94 -2.16
N HIS A 327 22.42 16.12 -0.85
CA HIS A 327 21.50 17.11 -0.29
C HIS A 327 21.91 18.55 -0.63
N GLU A 328 23.18 18.81 -0.94
CA GLU A 328 23.65 20.11 -1.44
C GLU A 328 23.54 20.18 -2.97
N TRP A 329 23.90 19.09 -3.66
CA TRP A 329 23.86 19.02 -5.12
C TRP A 329 22.46 19.22 -5.70
N VAL A 330 21.41 18.69 -5.06
CA VAL A 330 20.00 18.90 -5.50
C VAL A 330 19.53 20.35 -5.35
N HIS A 331 20.27 21.18 -4.60
CA HIS A 331 19.97 22.60 -4.40
C HIS A 331 20.95 23.52 -5.15
N ALA A 332 22.04 22.97 -5.70
CA ALA A 332 23.04 23.75 -6.42
C ALA A 332 22.47 24.40 -7.69
N GLU A 333 22.95 25.61 -7.99
CA GLU A 333 22.54 26.36 -9.17
C GLU A 333 23.00 25.65 -10.45
N GLY A 334 22.08 25.45 -11.41
CA GLY A 334 22.37 24.71 -12.65
C GLY A 334 22.52 23.20 -12.49
N SER A 335 22.27 22.65 -11.30
CA SER A 335 22.25 21.20 -11.09
C SER A 335 21.14 20.53 -11.88
N GLU A 336 21.47 19.42 -12.53
CA GLU A 336 20.53 18.57 -13.26
C GLU A 336 19.53 17.83 -12.36
N ALA A 337 19.81 17.74 -11.05
CA ALA A 337 18.87 17.20 -10.07
C ALA A 337 18.07 18.29 -9.33
N LYS A 338 18.28 19.56 -9.66
CA LYS A 338 17.47 20.64 -9.10
C LYS A 338 16.02 20.47 -9.56
N ILE A 339 15.11 20.49 -8.59
CA ILE A 339 13.67 20.44 -8.88
C ILE A 339 13.35 21.60 -9.85
N PRO A 340 12.75 21.31 -11.02
CA PRO A 340 12.35 22.32 -11.99
C PRO A 340 11.51 23.41 -11.33
N VAL A 341 11.70 24.68 -11.73
CA VAL A 341 11.01 25.84 -11.12
C VAL A 341 9.49 25.74 -11.23
N ALA A 342 8.97 25.00 -12.20
CA ALA A 342 7.55 24.73 -12.36
C ALA A 342 6.97 23.76 -11.32
N ILE A 343 7.81 22.96 -10.65
CA ILE A 343 7.39 22.00 -9.62
C ILE A 343 7.55 22.67 -8.25
N VAL A 344 6.44 22.91 -7.58
CA VAL A 344 6.39 23.43 -6.22
C VAL A 344 6.31 22.24 -5.24
N ASP A 345 7.36 21.99 -4.44
CA ASP A 345 7.34 20.96 -3.36
C ASP A 345 6.56 21.49 -2.14
N GLU A 346 5.24 21.54 -2.29
CA GLU A 346 4.30 21.80 -1.20
C GLU A 346 3.73 20.46 -0.70
N ARG A 347 4.17 20.03 0.48
CA ARG A 347 3.59 18.85 1.14
C ARG A 347 2.44 19.29 2.03
N GLU A 348 1.25 18.72 1.81
CA GLU A 348 0.06 18.86 2.67
C GLU A 348 0.29 18.26 4.08
N ALA A 349 1.19 18.85 4.86
CA ALA A 349 1.46 18.60 6.28
C ALA A 349 2.67 19.41 6.78
N GLN A 350 3.42 20.10 5.91
CA GLN A 350 4.66 20.81 6.30
C GLN A 350 4.44 21.79 7.46
N VAL A 351 3.28 22.44 7.52
CA VAL A 351 2.93 23.34 8.64
C VAL A 351 2.81 22.58 9.96
N TYR A 352 2.12 21.44 9.97
CA TYR A 352 1.97 20.60 11.17
C TYR A 352 3.29 19.96 11.62
N LEU A 353 4.15 19.56 10.67
CA LEU A 353 5.49 19.02 10.95
C LEU A 353 6.45 20.08 11.51
N LYS A 354 6.40 21.32 11.02
CA LYS A 354 7.21 22.44 11.54
C LYS A 354 6.82 22.83 12.97
N VAL A 355 5.54 22.73 13.32
CA VAL A 355 5.07 22.98 14.70
C VAL A 355 5.46 21.83 15.63
N GLY A 356 5.42 20.58 15.16
CA GLY A 356 5.80 19.41 15.94
C GLY A 356 7.31 19.31 16.25
N GLY A 357 8.18 19.91 15.43
CA GLY A 357 9.63 19.96 15.68
C GLY A 357 10.11 21.10 16.59
N ALA A 358 9.19 21.99 17.01
CA ALA A 358 9.49 23.12 17.90
C ALA A 358 9.07 22.87 19.37
N ILE A 359 8.58 21.66 19.67
CA ILE A 359 8.31 21.12 21.01
C ILE A 359 9.25 19.93 21.20
#